data_AF-A0A0J6C284-F1
#
_entry.id   AF-A0A0J6C284-F1
#
_cell.length_a   1.000
_cell.length_b   1.000
_cell.length_c   1.000
_cell.angle_alpha   90.00
_cell.angle_beta   90.00
_cell.angle_gamma   90.00
#
_symmetry.space_group_name_H-M   'P 1'
#
loop_
_entity.id
_entity.type
_entity.pdbx_description
1 polymer ?
#
loop_
_entity_poly.entity_id
_entity_poly.type
_entity_poly.pdbx_seq_one_letter_code
_entity_poly.pdbx_strand_id
1 'polypeptide(L)'
;MIAAVVKSLAGWKGSAAALAAAALLVAGVVLERQRYGVRQYEAGVRHTRLEADARARQIEAQYRRQEQELAADYAARLEQAHESVRQSSAERDRATGVADGLRGAIAAQRARAAQAAARAGLSEQAAARAWDIFKACADEYAALARDADAAIDGMREGAAWAQAAAKIRP
;
A
#
# COMPACT_ATOMS: atom_id res chain seq x y z
N MET A 1 -24.61 85.02 56.69
CA MET A 1 -24.64 83.56 56.38
C MET A 1 -25.35 83.22 55.06
N ILE A 2 -25.91 84.17 54.30
CA ILE A 2 -26.57 83.92 53.00
C ILE A 2 -25.59 84.08 51.80
N ALA A 3 -24.57 84.93 51.94
CA ALA A 3 -23.55 85.15 50.89
C ALA A 3 -22.62 83.95 50.62
N ALA A 4 -22.47 83.03 51.58
CA ALA A 4 -21.64 81.83 51.42
C ALA A 4 -22.36 80.72 50.62
N VAL A 5 -23.69 80.66 50.70
CA VAL A 5 -24.50 79.66 49.98
C VAL A 5 -24.63 80.02 48.49
N VAL A 6 -24.68 81.32 48.16
CA VAL A 6 -24.77 81.78 46.77
C VAL A 6 -23.47 81.56 45.99
N LYS A 7 -22.29 81.64 46.64
CA LYS A 7 -20.98 81.34 46.02
C LYS A 7 -20.77 79.85 45.77
N SER A 8 -21.33 78.98 46.61
CA SER A 8 -21.32 77.51 46.44
C SER A 8 -22.16 77.06 45.23
N LEU A 9 -23.30 77.73 44.98
CA LEU A 9 -24.24 77.39 43.92
C LEU A 9 -23.89 77.96 42.52
N ALA A 10 -22.87 78.81 42.40
CA ALA A 10 -22.38 79.30 41.10
C ALA A 10 -21.27 78.41 40.52
N GLY A 11 -20.49 77.72 41.36
CA GLY A 11 -19.40 76.83 40.92
C GLY A 11 -19.86 75.43 40.51
N TRP A 12 -20.84 74.86 41.21
CA TRP A 12 -21.23 73.45 41.02
C TRP A 12 -21.83 73.12 39.63
N LYS A 13 -22.51 74.06 38.97
CA LYS A 13 -23.09 73.86 37.63
C LYS A 13 -22.01 73.78 36.54
N GLY A 14 -20.92 74.55 36.68
CA GLY A 14 -19.76 74.45 35.80
C GLY A 14 -18.99 73.15 36.00
N SER A 15 -18.85 72.71 37.25
CA SER A 15 -18.22 71.42 37.59
C SER A 15 -19.02 70.22 37.06
N ALA A 16 -20.35 70.25 37.16
CA ALA A 16 -21.21 69.19 36.66
C ALA A 16 -21.17 69.08 35.13
N ALA A 17 -21.16 70.22 34.42
CA ALA A 17 -21.01 70.23 32.96
C ALA A 17 -19.64 69.73 32.50
N ALA A 18 -18.57 70.11 33.21
CA ALA A 18 -17.22 69.64 32.92
C ALA A 18 -17.06 68.12 33.16
N LEU A 19 -17.66 67.59 34.23
CA LEU A 19 -17.67 66.15 34.51
C LEU A 19 -18.48 65.37 33.48
N ALA A 20 -19.62 65.89 33.04
CA ALA A 20 -20.42 65.26 31.98
C ALA A 20 -19.67 65.21 30.64
N ALA A 21 -18.99 66.29 30.26
CA ALA A 21 -18.17 66.34 29.06
C ALA A 21 -16.96 65.38 29.14
N ALA A 22 -16.27 65.33 30.28
CA ALA A 22 -15.18 64.40 30.52
C ALA A 22 -15.66 62.93 30.47
N ALA A 23 -16.80 62.62 31.06
CA ALA A 23 -17.39 61.28 31.03
C ALA A 23 -17.74 60.84 29.60
N LEU A 24 -18.27 61.74 28.77
CA LEU A 24 -18.57 61.46 27.37
C LEU A 24 -17.29 61.21 26.54
N LEU A 25 -16.23 61.98 26.79
CA LEU A 25 -14.93 61.77 26.14
C LEU A 25 -14.32 60.42 26.54
N VAL A 26 -14.36 60.08 27.84
CA VAL A 26 -13.89 58.78 28.33
C VAL A 26 -14.74 57.64 27.75
N ALA A 27 -16.06 57.79 27.70
CA ALA A 27 -16.94 56.80 27.08
C ALA A 27 -16.64 56.60 25.59
N GLY A 28 -16.36 57.67 24.85
CA GLY A 28 -15.93 57.61 23.45
C GLY A 28 -14.64 56.81 23.26
N VAL A 29 -13.61 57.09 24.07
CA VAL A 29 -12.32 56.39 24.03
C VAL A 29 -12.47 54.91 24.41
N VAL A 30 -13.30 54.58 25.39
CA VAL A 30 -13.57 53.18 25.79
C VAL A 30 -14.30 52.42 24.68
N LEU A 31 -15.28 53.04 24.03
CA LEU A 31 -16.01 52.46 22.89
C LEU A 31 -15.11 52.23 21.68
N GLU A 32 -14.21 53.16 21.36
CA GLU A 32 -13.23 52.98 20.27
C GLU A 32 -12.24 51.87 20.60
N ARG A 33 -11.74 51.81 21.84
CA ARG A 33 -10.82 50.76 22.28
C ARG A 33 -11.47 49.37 22.25
N GLN A 34 -12.74 49.26 22.64
CA GLN A 34 -13.50 48.01 22.52
C GLN A 34 -13.71 47.61 21.06
N ARG A 35 -14.12 48.54 20.19
CA ARG A 35 -14.31 48.27 18.76
C ARG A 35 -13.01 47.86 18.07
N TYR A 36 -11.90 48.51 18.41
CA TYR A 36 -10.58 48.16 17.89
C TYR A 36 -10.16 46.75 18.35
N GLY A 37 -10.36 46.43 19.62
CA GLY A 37 -10.12 45.09 20.16
C GLY A 37 -10.92 44.02 19.41
N VAL A 38 -12.25 44.20 19.27
CA VAL A 38 -13.12 43.26 18.56
C VAL A 38 -12.66 43.04 17.11
N ARG A 39 -12.32 44.10 16.37
CA ARG A 39 -11.83 43.97 14.98
C ARG A 39 -10.50 43.22 14.90
N GLN A 40 -9.58 43.45 15.84
CA GLN A 40 -8.31 42.74 15.89
C GLN A 40 -8.51 41.25 16.23
N TYR A 41 -9.41 40.94 17.16
CA TYR A 41 -9.78 39.56 17.47
C TYR A 41 -10.44 38.87 16.27
N GLU A 42 -11.37 39.52 15.56
CA GLU A 42 -12.00 38.96 14.35
C GLU A 42 -11.02 38.78 13.19
N ALA A 43 -10.05 39.68 13.03
CA ALA A 43 -9.00 39.55 12.03
C ALA A 43 -8.06 38.37 12.36
N GLY A 44 -7.66 38.24 13.63
CA GLY A 44 -6.85 37.13 14.11
C GLY A 44 -7.57 35.77 13.97
N VAL A 45 -8.84 35.69 14.35
CA VAL A 45 -9.65 34.46 14.21
C VAL A 45 -9.87 34.09 12.74
N ARG A 46 -10.03 35.07 11.85
CA ARG A 46 -10.11 34.80 10.40
C ARG A 46 -8.78 34.28 9.86
N HIS A 47 -7.67 34.86 10.27
CA HIS A 47 -6.34 34.41 9.84
C HIS A 47 -6.08 32.96 10.30
N THR A 48 -6.33 32.64 11.57
CA THR A 48 -6.10 31.29 12.09
C THR A 48 -7.02 30.25 11.44
N ARG A 49 -8.27 30.61 11.12
CA ARG A 49 -9.17 29.72 10.35
C ARG A 49 -8.66 29.46 8.94
N LEU A 50 -8.22 30.50 8.23
CA LEU A 50 -7.66 30.34 6.88
C LEU A 50 -6.39 29.51 6.87
N GLU A 51 -5.51 29.69 7.86
CA GLU A 51 -4.31 28.86 8.03
C GLU A 51 -4.66 27.41 8.37
N ALA A 52 -5.67 27.18 9.22
CA ALA A 52 -6.14 25.85 9.54
C ALA A 52 -6.74 25.14 8.33
N ASP A 53 -7.56 25.83 7.53
CA ASP A 53 -8.14 25.29 6.29
C ASP A 53 -7.05 24.99 5.24
N ALA A 54 -6.06 25.88 5.11
CA ALA A 54 -4.92 25.65 4.22
C ALA A 54 -4.10 24.43 4.65
N ARG A 55 -3.84 24.28 5.96
CA ARG A 55 -3.16 23.10 6.52
C ARG A 55 -3.97 21.83 6.32
N ALA A 56 -5.29 21.86 6.53
CA ALA A 56 -6.17 20.71 6.31
C ALA A 56 -6.09 20.22 4.86
N ARG A 57 -6.15 21.13 3.87
CA ARG A 57 -6.00 20.79 2.46
C ARG A 57 -4.63 20.22 2.12
N GLN A 58 -3.57 20.73 2.72
CA GLN A 58 -2.21 20.20 2.52
C GLN A 58 -2.08 18.79 3.09
N ILE A 59 -2.62 18.55 4.28
CA ILE A 59 -2.64 17.23 4.92
C ILE A 59 -3.41 16.24 4.04
N GLU A 60 -4.62 16.59 3.60
CA GLU A 60 -5.40 15.74 2.69
C GLU A 60 -4.66 15.44 1.38
N ALA A 61 -4.00 16.44 0.79
CA ALA A 61 -3.23 16.24 -0.44
C ALA A 61 -2.03 15.32 -0.21
N GLN A 62 -1.36 15.40 0.94
CA GLN A 62 -0.28 14.50 1.31
C GLN A 62 -0.80 13.07 1.54
N TYR A 63 -1.91 12.90 2.26
CA TYR A 63 -2.53 11.58 2.46
C TYR A 63 -2.92 10.94 1.13
N ARG A 64 -3.56 11.68 0.21
CA ARG A 64 -3.90 11.14 -1.12
C ARG A 64 -2.67 10.71 -1.92
N ARG A 65 -1.57 11.47 -1.85
CA ARG A 65 -0.31 11.08 -2.50
C ARG A 65 0.27 9.82 -1.87
N GLN A 66 0.28 9.74 -0.55
CA GLN A 66 0.77 8.57 0.17
C GLN A 66 -0.07 7.32 -0.13
N GLU A 67 -1.39 7.43 -0.20
CA GLU A 67 -2.27 6.34 -0.61
C GLU A 67 -1.99 5.90 -2.05
N GLN A 68 -1.77 6.85 -2.97
CA GLN A 68 -1.42 6.54 -4.36
C GLN A 68 -0.06 5.85 -4.47
N GLU A 69 0.95 6.31 -3.74
CA GLU A 69 2.28 5.69 -3.67
C GLU A 69 2.19 4.27 -3.10
N LEU A 70 1.46 4.09 -1.99
CA LEU A 70 1.23 2.76 -1.40
C LEU A 70 0.49 1.82 -2.36
N ALA A 71 -0.52 2.31 -3.06
CA ALA A 71 -1.26 1.53 -4.04
C ALA A 71 -0.38 1.14 -5.24
N ALA A 72 0.45 2.08 -5.74
CA ALA A 72 1.40 1.84 -6.81
C ALA A 72 2.48 0.83 -6.41
N ASP A 73 3.06 0.99 -5.21
CA ASP A 73 4.06 0.07 -4.66
C ASP A 73 3.48 -1.34 -4.46
N TYR A 74 2.24 -1.42 -3.95
CA TYR A 74 1.55 -2.70 -3.79
C TYR A 74 1.29 -3.37 -5.14
N ALA A 75 0.81 -2.61 -6.14
CA ALA A 75 0.60 -3.11 -7.49
C ALA A 75 1.91 -3.59 -8.14
N ALA A 76 3.00 -2.82 -8.00
CA ALA A 76 4.31 -3.18 -8.53
C ALA A 76 4.85 -4.48 -7.90
N ARG A 77 4.69 -4.66 -6.58
CA ARG A 77 5.08 -5.91 -5.90
C ARG A 77 4.25 -7.09 -6.37
N LEU A 78 2.95 -6.89 -6.60
CA LEU A 78 2.05 -7.94 -7.08
C LEU A 78 2.42 -8.35 -8.51
N GLU A 79 2.67 -7.39 -9.40
CA GLU A 79 3.15 -7.65 -10.76
C GLU A 79 4.49 -8.38 -10.76
N GLN A 80 5.45 -7.95 -9.94
CA GLN A 80 6.74 -8.63 -9.81
C GLN A 80 6.58 -10.09 -9.33
N ALA A 81 5.71 -10.34 -8.34
CA ALA A 81 5.42 -11.67 -7.88
C ALA A 81 4.79 -12.53 -8.98
N HIS A 82 3.79 -12.00 -9.70
CA HIS A 82 3.17 -12.71 -10.82
C HIS A 82 4.14 -13.01 -11.97
N GLU A 83 5.04 -12.08 -12.29
CA GLU A 83 6.02 -12.27 -13.35
C GLU A 83 7.02 -13.38 -13.00
N SER A 84 7.50 -13.42 -11.75
CA SER A 84 8.36 -14.53 -11.28
C SER A 84 7.67 -15.89 -11.36
N VAL A 85 6.37 -15.95 -11.06
CA VAL A 85 5.55 -17.17 -11.21
C VAL A 85 5.41 -17.55 -12.68
N ARG A 86 5.14 -16.58 -13.57
CA ARG A 86 5.06 -16.83 -15.02
C ARG A 86 6.36 -17.35 -15.61
N GLN A 87 7.50 -16.80 -15.20
CA GLN A 87 8.81 -17.26 -15.66
C GLN A 87 9.06 -18.69 -15.21
N SER A 88 8.82 -18.98 -13.93
CA SER A 88 8.96 -20.33 -13.39
C SER A 88 8.03 -21.34 -14.07
N SER A 89 6.78 -20.97 -14.37
CA SER A 89 5.86 -21.86 -15.09
C SER A 89 6.32 -22.10 -16.52
N ALA A 90 6.79 -21.07 -17.23
CA ALA A 90 7.32 -21.21 -18.58
C ALA A 90 8.57 -22.09 -18.63
N GLU A 91 9.44 -22.02 -17.61
CA GLU A 91 10.59 -22.93 -17.49
C GLU A 91 10.16 -24.37 -17.23
N ARG A 92 9.18 -24.59 -16.35
CA ARG A 92 8.57 -25.91 -16.12
C ARG A 92 7.98 -26.49 -17.40
N ASP A 93 7.20 -25.72 -18.13
CA ASP A 93 6.57 -26.17 -19.38
C ASP A 93 7.60 -26.56 -20.44
N ARG A 94 8.69 -25.78 -20.57
CA ARG A 94 9.81 -26.13 -21.44
C ARG A 94 10.49 -27.42 -21.01
N ALA A 95 10.76 -27.59 -19.71
CA ALA A 95 11.38 -28.80 -19.18
C ALA A 95 10.50 -30.04 -19.43
N THR A 96 9.18 -29.93 -19.23
CA THR A 96 8.22 -31.00 -19.54
C THR A 96 8.23 -31.33 -21.03
N GLY A 97 8.21 -30.33 -21.91
CA GLY A 97 8.29 -30.54 -23.36
C GLY A 97 9.57 -31.26 -23.81
N VAL A 98 10.72 -30.92 -23.22
CA VAL A 98 12.00 -31.61 -23.48
C VAL A 98 11.96 -33.06 -22.98
N ALA A 99 11.41 -33.29 -21.79
CA ALA A 99 11.29 -34.63 -21.21
C ALA A 99 10.36 -35.54 -22.02
N ASP A 100 9.23 -35.01 -22.50
CA ASP A 100 8.32 -35.75 -23.37
C ASP A 100 8.96 -36.09 -24.72
N GLY A 101 9.71 -35.14 -25.30
CA GLY A 101 10.51 -35.37 -26.51
C GLY A 101 11.55 -36.48 -26.33
N LEU A 102 12.25 -36.50 -25.19
CA LEU A 102 13.24 -37.53 -24.86
C LEU A 102 12.59 -38.92 -24.72
N ARG A 103 11.44 -39.02 -24.02
CA ARG A 103 10.69 -40.28 -23.91
C ARG A 103 10.23 -40.79 -25.28
N GLY A 104 9.78 -39.89 -26.15
CA GLY A 104 9.45 -40.21 -27.54
C GLY A 104 10.65 -40.73 -28.35
N ALA A 105 11.82 -40.09 -28.20
CA ALA A 105 13.04 -40.51 -28.87
C ALA A 105 13.52 -41.90 -28.40
N ILE A 106 13.48 -42.17 -27.09
CA ILE A 106 13.80 -43.49 -26.51
C ILE A 106 12.85 -44.56 -27.07
N ALA A 107 11.54 -44.28 -27.12
CA ALA A 107 10.55 -45.21 -27.67
C ALA A 107 10.79 -45.50 -29.16
N ALA A 108 11.07 -44.46 -29.96
CA ALA A 108 11.38 -44.61 -31.38
C ALA A 108 12.66 -45.44 -31.60
N GLN A 109 13.70 -45.18 -30.80
CA GLN A 109 14.97 -45.90 -30.93
C GLN A 109 14.85 -47.36 -30.48
N ARG A 110 14.05 -47.65 -29.45
CA ARG A 110 13.68 -49.01 -29.05
C ARG A 110 13.02 -49.77 -30.21
N ALA A 111 12.05 -49.15 -30.87
CA ALA A 111 11.35 -49.76 -32.00
C ALA A 111 12.31 -50.04 -33.18
N ARG A 112 13.20 -49.09 -33.50
CA ARG A 112 14.24 -49.28 -34.54
C ARG A 112 15.21 -50.40 -34.19
N ALA A 113 15.67 -50.48 -32.93
CA ALA A 113 16.57 -51.52 -32.47
C ALA A 113 15.93 -52.91 -32.55
N ALA A 114 14.66 -53.04 -32.16
CA ALA A 114 13.90 -54.28 -32.31
C ALA A 114 13.77 -54.70 -33.79
N GLN A 115 13.39 -53.77 -34.67
CA GLN A 115 13.29 -54.04 -36.12
C GLN A 115 14.63 -54.44 -36.75
N ALA A 116 15.74 -53.81 -36.35
CA ALA A 116 17.08 -54.16 -36.83
C ALA A 116 17.50 -55.56 -36.35
N ALA A 117 17.20 -55.92 -35.10
CA ALA A 117 17.46 -57.24 -34.55
C ALA A 117 16.65 -58.32 -35.27
N ALA A 118 15.37 -58.06 -35.55
CA ALA A 118 14.50 -58.96 -36.32
C ALA A 118 15.08 -59.27 -37.71
N ARG A 119 15.57 -58.23 -38.41
CA ARG A 119 16.22 -58.39 -39.73
C ARG A 119 17.54 -59.15 -39.65
N ALA A 120 18.25 -59.06 -38.53
CA ALA A 120 19.50 -59.77 -38.28
C ALA A 120 19.29 -61.19 -37.74
N GLY A 121 18.05 -61.66 -37.55
CA GLY A 121 17.74 -62.96 -36.96
C GLY A 121 18.10 -63.07 -35.47
N LEU A 122 18.32 -61.93 -34.81
CA LEU A 122 18.61 -61.85 -33.38
C LEU A 122 17.31 -61.68 -32.58
N SER A 123 17.31 -62.05 -31.30
CA SER A 123 16.13 -61.87 -30.46
C SER A 123 15.84 -60.39 -30.22
N GLU A 124 14.66 -59.93 -30.66
CA GLU A 124 14.21 -58.53 -30.51
C GLU A 124 14.22 -58.09 -29.03
N GLN A 125 13.86 -59.00 -28.12
CA GLN A 125 13.84 -58.74 -26.68
C GLN A 125 15.23 -58.44 -26.11
N ALA A 126 16.29 -59.12 -26.58
CA ALA A 126 17.65 -58.83 -26.10
C ALA A 126 18.14 -57.46 -26.60
N ALA A 127 17.81 -57.09 -27.84
CA ALA A 127 18.19 -55.80 -28.43
C ALA A 127 17.42 -54.62 -27.84
N ALA A 128 16.16 -54.82 -27.42
CA ALA A 128 15.36 -53.79 -26.76
C ALA A 128 15.70 -53.62 -25.27
N ARG A 129 16.26 -54.64 -24.61
CA ARG A 129 16.44 -54.68 -23.14
C ARG A 129 17.24 -53.51 -22.57
N ALA A 130 18.26 -53.02 -23.27
CA ALA A 130 19.02 -51.85 -22.85
C ALA A 130 18.17 -50.57 -22.87
N TRP A 131 17.24 -50.45 -23.82
CA TRP A 131 16.30 -49.33 -23.90
C TRP A 131 15.22 -49.39 -22.83
N ASP A 132 14.88 -50.58 -22.34
CA ASP A 132 13.93 -50.77 -21.24
C ASP A 132 14.47 -50.18 -19.94
N ILE A 133 15.77 -50.33 -19.69
CA ILE A 133 16.46 -49.72 -18.54
C ILE A 133 16.42 -48.19 -18.65
N PHE A 134 16.76 -47.63 -19.83
CA PHE A 134 16.68 -46.17 -20.04
C PHE A 134 15.26 -45.63 -19.86
N LYS A 135 14.25 -46.37 -20.31
CA LYS A 135 12.85 -46.01 -20.07
C LYS A 135 12.50 -46.03 -18.58
N ALA A 136 12.85 -47.11 -17.86
CA ALA A 136 12.58 -47.22 -16.43
C ALA A 136 13.24 -46.07 -15.64
N CYS A 137 14.49 -45.75 -15.92
CA CYS A 137 15.17 -44.60 -15.32
C CYS A 137 14.44 -43.28 -15.65
N ALA A 138 14.05 -43.06 -16.90
CA ALA A 138 13.31 -41.85 -17.30
C ALA A 138 11.95 -41.73 -16.58
N ASP A 139 11.25 -42.85 -16.39
CA ASP A 139 9.97 -42.90 -15.69
C ASP A 139 10.13 -42.64 -14.18
N GLU A 140 11.19 -43.16 -13.53
CA GLU A 140 11.54 -42.88 -12.13
C GLU A 140 11.89 -41.40 -11.92
N TYR A 141 12.71 -40.81 -12.79
CA TYR A 141 13.02 -39.38 -12.72
C TYR A 141 11.76 -38.51 -12.90
N ALA A 142 10.83 -38.92 -13.77
CA ALA A 142 9.56 -38.24 -13.93
C ALA A 142 8.67 -38.36 -12.68
N ALA A 143 8.72 -39.49 -11.97
CA ALA A 143 8.03 -39.65 -10.70
C ALA A 143 8.63 -38.75 -9.62
N LEU A 144 9.96 -38.71 -9.49
CA LEU A 144 10.66 -37.83 -8.55
C LEU A 144 10.35 -36.35 -8.81
N ALA A 145 10.28 -35.94 -10.08
CA ALA A 145 9.90 -34.57 -10.43
C ALA A 145 8.47 -34.23 -9.98
N ARG A 146 7.51 -35.15 -10.14
CA ARG A 146 6.14 -34.96 -9.66
C ARG A 146 6.07 -34.87 -8.13
N ASP A 147 6.84 -35.69 -7.43
CA ASP A 147 6.89 -35.66 -5.95
C ASP A 147 7.50 -34.35 -5.44
N ALA A 148 8.54 -33.84 -6.11
CA ALA A 148 9.12 -32.55 -5.81
C ALA A 148 8.12 -31.40 -6.06
N ASP A 149 7.37 -31.46 -7.16
CA ASP A 149 6.32 -30.47 -7.45
C ASP A 149 5.22 -30.50 -6.38
N ALA A 150 4.76 -31.67 -5.98
CA ALA A 150 3.78 -31.83 -4.90
C ALA A 150 4.30 -31.29 -3.55
N ALA A 151 5.57 -31.51 -3.23
CA ALA A 151 6.20 -30.96 -2.03
C ALA A 151 6.27 -29.42 -2.07
N ILE A 152 6.61 -28.84 -3.23
CA ILE A 152 6.63 -27.39 -3.43
C ILE A 152 5.23 -26.79 -3.24
N ASP A 153 4.21 -27.42 -3.81
CA ASP A 153 2.83 -26.94 -3.68
C ASP A 153 2.33 -27.08 -2.24
N GLY A 154 2.66 -28.17 -1.55
CA GLY A 154 2.38 -28.32 -0.12
C GLY A 154 3.06 -27.24 0.76
N MET A 155 4.30 -26.85 0.43
CA MET A 155 4.97 -25.74 1.13
C MET A 155 4.29 -24.39 0.87
N ARG A 156 3.80 -24.14 -0.35
CA ARG A 156 3.05 -22.92 -0.69
C ARG A 156 1.74 -22.83 0.07
N GLU A 157 1.00 -23.93 0.14
CA GLU A 157 -0.22 -24.02 0.94
C GLU A 157 0.07 -23.78 2.42
N GLY A 158 1.11 -24.41 2.97
CA GLY A 158 1.53 -24.20 4.35
C GLY A 158 1.93 -22.75 4.66
N ALA A 159 2.64 -22.09 3.74
CA ALA A 159 2.99 -20.68 3.86
C ALA A 159 1.76 -19.76 3.82
N ALA A 160 0.77 -20.06 2.97
CA ALA A 160 -0.48 -19.33 2.92
C ALA A 160 -1.28 -19.46 4.23
N TRP A 161 -1.35 -20.66 4.79
CA TRP A 161 -1.95 -20.91 6.12
C TRP A 161 -1.22 -20.15 7.23
N ALA A 162 0.12 -20.17 7.24
CA ALA A 162 0.91 -19.45 8.23
C ALA A 162 0.68 -17.93 8.18
N GLN A 163 0.60 -17.34 6.97
CA GLN A 163 0.27 -15.93 6.79
C GLN A 163 -1.16 -15.59 7.23
N ALA A 164 -2.14 -16.45 6.93
CA ALA A 164 -3.51 -16.26 7.38
C ALA A 164 -3.62 -16.31 8.90
N ALA A 165 -2.95 -17.28 9.54
CA ALA A 165 -2.90 -17.41 10.99
C ALA A 165 -2.22 -16.20 11.67
N ALA A 166 -1.16 -15.66 11.06
CA ALA A 166 -0.47 -14.47 11.58
C ALA A 166 -1.35 -13.21 11.57
N LYS A 167 -2.32 -13.10 10.65
CA LYS A 167 -3.29 -11.99 10.61
C LYS A 167 -4.42 -12.11 11.64
N ILE A 168 -4.64 -13.31 12.19
CA ILE A 168 -5.72 -13.60 13.14
C ILE A 168 -5.23 -13.47 14.59
N ARG A 169 -3.91 -13.54 14.83
CA ARG A 169 -3.33 -13.30 16.16
C ARG A 169 -3.30 -11.78 16.44
N PRO A 170 -3.97 -11.30 17.51
CA PRO A 170 -4.00 -9.88 17.88
C PRO A 170 -2.64 -9.36 18.35
#